data_AF-A0A8T5LFC4-F1
#
_entry.id   AF-A0A8T5LFC4-F1
#
_cell.length_a   1.000
_cell.length_b   1.000
_cell.length_c   1.000
_cell.angle_alpha   90.00
_cell.angle_beta   90.00
_cell.angle_gamma   90.00
#
_symmetry.space_group_name_H-M   'P 1'
#
loop_
_entity.id
_entity.type
_entity.pdbx_description
1 polymer ?
#
loop_
_entity_poly.entity_id
_entity_poly.type
_entity_poly.pdbx_seq_one_letter_code
_entity_poly.pdbx_strand_id
1 'polypeptide(L)'
;MEFNQLILPLIITLIAGLSTGLGSFISLFIRKFNKKALCFSLGLSAGVMVYVSFGELLPAAIADIGFLLANVAFFAGILFIMALDFFIPHNYIAEKTKVKGRNKKLMS
;
A
#
# COMPACT_ATOMS: atom_id res chain seq x y z
N MET A 1 -0.28 25.04 25.85
CA MET A 1 -0.41 23.59 25.56
C MET A 1 -0.49 23.31 24.05
N GLU A 2 0.15 24.13 23.20
CA GLU A 2 0.08 24.00 21.73
C GLU A 2 1.20 23.13 21.15
N PHE A 3 2.42 23.22 21.69
CA PHE A 3 3.59 22.52 21.14
C PHE A 3 3.46 20.98 21.14
N ASN A 4 2.74 20.41 22.12
CA ASN A 4 2.58 18.95 22.21
C ASN A 4 1.67 18.36 21.12
N GLN A 5 0.70 19.16 20.62
CA GLN A 5 -0.22 18.74 19.55
C GLN A 5 0.49 18.59 18.20
N LEU A 6 1.62 19.29 18.01
CA LEU A 6 2.43 19.23 16.79
C LEU A 6 3.62 18.28 16.92
N ILE A 7 4.31 18.30 18.07
CA ILE A 7 5.51 17.48 18.29
C ILE A 7 5.18 15.98 18.28
N LEU A 8 4.07 15.57 18.87
CA LEU A 8 3.70 14.17 19.01
C LEU A 8 3.40 13.50 17.65
N PRO A 9 2.50 14.01 16.79
CA PRO A 9 2.28 13.44 15.46
C PRO A 9 3.52 13.53 14.56
N LEU A 10 4.36 14.56 14.73
CA LEU A 10 5.63 14.68 14.01
C LEU A 10 6.60 13.55 14.36
N ILE A 11 6.78 13.25 15.66
CA ILE A 11 7.64 12.16 16.11
C ILE A 11 7.10 10.80 15.63
N ILE A 12 5.79 10.56 15.72
CA ILE A 12 5.16 9.31 15.26
C ILE A 12 5.37 9.13 13.75
N THR A 13 5.13 10.17 12.96
CA THR A 13 5.31 10.15 11.50
C THR A 13 6.79 9.96 11.14
N LEU A 14 7.71 10.59 11.88
CA LEU A 14 9.14 10.41 11.69
C LEU A 14 9.56 8.96 11.94
N ILE A 15 9.08 8.35 13.03
CA ILE A 15 9.37 6.94 13.36
C ILE A 15 8.77 6.01 12.29
N ALA A 16 7.53 6.26 11.85
CA ALA A 16 6.89 5.48 10.80
C ALA A 16 7.65 5.58 9.47
N GLY A 17 8.07 6.78 9.06
CA GLY A 17 8.88 7.00 7.87
C GLY A 17 10.27 6.36 7.96
N LEU A 18 10.93 6.45 9.13
CA LEU A 18 12.20 5.76 9.38
C LEU A 18 12.05 4.23 9.32
N SER A 19 10.92 3.68 9.78
CA SER A 19 10.61 2.25 9.65
C SER A 19 10.55 1.81 8.19
N THR A 20 9.87 2.58 7.32
CA THR A 20 9.84 2.32 5.88
C THR A 20 11.22 2.45 5.24
N GLY A 21 11.99 3.49 5.63
CA GLY A 21 13.36 3.71 5.17
C GLY A 21 14.30 2.56 5.53
N LEU A 22 14.26 2.09 6.78
CA LEU A 22 15.03 0.94 7.25
C LEU A 22 14.61 -0.35 6.53
N GLY A 23 13.31 -0.58 6.34
CA GLY A 23 12.80 -1.71 5.58
C GLY A 23 13.31 -1.73 4.13
N SER A 24 13.33 -0.57 3.47
CA SER A 24 13.91 -0.41 2.13
C SER A 24 15.43 -0.63 2.13
N PHE A 25 16.14 -0.12 3.13
CA PHE A 25 17.60 -0.29 3.24
C PHE A 25 17.98 -1.77 3.39
N ILE A 26 17.28 -2.50 4.25
CA ILE A 26 17.46 -3.96 4.43
C ILE A 26 17.11 -4.72 3.15
N SER A 27 16.08 -4.27 2.41
CA SER A 27 15.67 -4.85 1.13
C SER A 27 16.78 -4.81 0.06
N LEU A 28 17.64 -3.78 0.06
CA LEU A 28 18.77 -3.68 -0.86
C LEU A 28 19.87 -4.73 -0.60
N PHE A 29 20.04 -5.15 0.66
CA PHE A 29 21.03 -6.17 1.04
C PHE A 29 20.50 -7.61 0.80
N ILE A 30 19.17 -7.81 0.84
CA ILE A 30 18.53 -9.11 0.64
C ILE A 30 18.40 -9.40 -0.86
N ARG A 31 19.31 -10.20 -1.39
CA ARG A 31 19.41 -10.52 -2.82
C ARG A 31 18.30 -11.43 -3.37
N LYS A 32 17.54 -12.13 -2.51
CA LYS A 32 16.42 -13.02 -2.91
C LYS A 32 15.31 -13.01 -1.86
N PHE A 33 14.28 -12.20 -2.07
CA PHE A 33 13.01 -12.37 -1.35
C PHE A 33 12.26 -13.58 -1.90
N ASN A 34 11.84 -14.47 -1.00
CA ASN A 34 10.94 -15.55 -1.37
C ASN A 34 9.57 -14.95 -1.72
N LYS A 35 9.05 -15.26 -2.92
CA LYS A 35 7.76 -14.71 -3.40
C LYS A 35 6.62 -14.94 -2.41
N LYS A 36 6.65 -16.06 -1.68
CA LYS A 36 5.66 -16.40 -0.66
C LYS A 36 5.64 -15.38 0.49
N ALA A 37 6.82 -14.96 0.97
CA ALA A 37 6.94 -13.96 2.02
C ALA A 37 6.47 -12.58 1.52
N LEU A 38 6.82 -12.22 0.29
CA LEU A 38 6.38 -10.94 -0.29
C LEU A 38 4.86 -10.87 -0.44
N CYS A 39 4.21 -11.91 -0.97
CA CYS A 39 2.75 -11.95 -1.05
C CYS A 39 2.08 -11.91 0.33
N PHE A 40 2.68 -12.58 1.33
CA PHE A 40 2.18 -12.54 2.70
C PHE A 40 2.24 -11.12 3.29
N SER A 41 3.37 -10.42 3.15
CA SER A 41 3.52 -9.04 3.61
C SER A 41 2.59 -8.06 2.87
N LEU A 42 2.43 -8.22 1.55
CA LEU A 42 1.48 -7.41 0.77
C LEU A 42 0.04 -7.64 1.23
N GLY A 43 -0.35 -8.89 1.45
CA GLY A 43 -1.68 -9.25 1.95
C GLY A 43 -1.94 -8.70 3.36
N LEU A 44 -0.95 -8.78 4.25
CA LEU A 44 -1.03 -8.18 5.59
C LEU A 44 -1.26 -6.67 5.52
N SER A 45 -0.49 -5.96 4.69
CA SER A 45 -0.63 -4.52 4.52
C SER A 45 -1.98 -4.13 3.90
N ALA A 46 -2.42 -4.87 2.87
CA ALA A 46 -3.75 -4.67 2.28
C ALA A 46 -4.87 -4.88 3.32
N GLY A 47 -4.76 -5.90 4.17
CA GLY A 47 -5.72 -6.16 5.24
C GLY A 47 -5.78 -5.04 6.27
N VAL A 48 -4.63 -4.55 6.76
CA VAL A 48 -4.57 -3.43 7.71
C VAL A 48 -5.17 -2.15 7.11
N MET A 49 -4.86 -1.84 5.85
CA MET A 49 -5.42 -0.66 5.18
C MET A 49 -6.93 -0.74 4.98
N VAL A 50 -7.47 -1.92 4.65
CA VAL A 50 -8.92 -2.15 4.57
C VAL A 50 -9.56 -2.00 5.95
N TYR A 51 -8.97 -2.57 7.01
CA TYR A 51 -9.50 -2.42 8.37
C TYR A 51 -9.53 -0.96 8.82
N VAL A 52 -8.44 -0.22 8.63
CA VAL A 52 -8.38 1.21 8.99
C VAL A 52 -9.41 2.01 8.18
N SER A 53 -9.54 1.74 6.88
CA SER A 53 -10.50 2.43 6.01
C SER A 53 -11.96 2.23 6.44
N PHE A 54 -12.38 0.98 6.71
CA PHE A 54 -13.76 0.66 7.06
C PHE A 54 -14.07 0.77 8.55
N GLY A 55 -13.10 0.49 9.41
CA GLY A 55 -13.25 0.42 10.86
C GLY A 55 -13.02 1.76 11.55
N GLU A 56 -12.22 2.65 10.98
CA GLU A 56 -11.90 3.95 11.58
C GLU A 56 -12.35 5.11 10.69
N LEU A 57 -11.90 5.17 9.43
CA LEU A 57 -12.17 6.33 8.57
C LEU A 57 -13.65 6.46 8.17
N LEU A 58 -14.28 5.37 7.73
CA LEU A 58 -15.69 5.39 7.33
C LEU A 58 -16.64 5.81 8.46
N PRO A 59 -16.59 5.22 9.67
CA PRO A 59 -17.44 5.67 10.78
C PRO A 59 -17.12 7.09 11.24
N ALA A 60 -15.86 7.52 11.21
CA ALA A 60 -15.49 8.91 11.49
C ALA A 60 -16.14 9.87 10.47
N ALA A 61 -16.09 9.55 9.18
CA ALA A 61 -16.75 10.35 8.15
C ALA A 61 -18.29 10.35 8.31
N ILE A 62 -18.90 9.22 8.65
CA ILE A 62 -20.34 9.13 8.91
C ILE A 62 -20.75 10.02 10.08
N ALA A 63 -19.92 10.13 11.12
CA ALA A 63 -20.17 10.97 12.28
C ALA A 63 -20.12 12.47 11.94
N ASP A 64 -19.20 12.89 11.06
CA ASP A 64 -19.01 14.31 10.71
C ASP A 64 -19.99 14.83 9.64
N ILE A 65 -20.20 14.07 8.56
CA ILE A 65 -20.96 14.52 7.38
C ILE A 65 -22.24 13.72 7.12
N GLY A 66 -22.55 12.74 7.97
CA GLY A 66 -23.74 11.90 7.87
C GLY A 66 -23.58 10.68 6.95
N PHE A 67 -24.43 9.68 7.17
CA PHE A 67 -24.31 8.36 6.53
C PHE A 67 -24.28 8.42 4.99
N LEU A 68 -25.22 9.14 4.39
CA LEU A 68 -25.40 9.14 2.93
C LEU A 68 -24.23 9.85 2.24
N LEU A 69 -23.83 11.02 2.73
CA LEU A 69 -22.74 11.80 2.13
C LEU A 69 -21.38 11.14 2.33
N ALA A 70 -21.13 10.54 3.50
CA ALA A 70 -19.91 9.79 3.77
C ALA A 70 -19.73 8.59 2.83
N ASN A 71 -20.79 7.79 2.63
CA ASN A 71 -20.74 6.65 1.71
C ASN A 71 -20.48 7.10 0.26
N VAL A 72 -21.19 8.15 -0.21
CA VAL A 72 -20.97 8.67 -1.57
C VAL A 72 -19.54 9.18 -1.75
N ALA A 73 -19.00 9.93 -0.79
CA ALA A 73 -17.62 10.42 -0.82
C ALA A 73 -16.60 9.27 -0.78
N PHE A 74 -16.84 8.24 0.03
CA PHE A 74 -15.98 7.07 0.12
C PHE A 74 -15.94 6.29 -1.20
N PHE A 75 -17.10 5.99 -1.79
CA PHE A 75 -17.18 5.33 -3.10
C PHE A 75 -16.61 6.20 -4.23
N ALA A 76 -16.82 7.52 -4.19
CA ALA A 76 -16.20 8.44 -5.13
C ALA A 76 -14.67 8.41 -5.03
N GLY A 77 -14.11 8.33 -3.82
CA GLY A 77 -12.67 8.15 -3.60
C GLY A 77 -12.12 6.84 -4.18
N ILE A 78 -12.86 5.73 -4.03
CA ILE A 78 -12.51 4.44 -4.64
C ILE A 78 -12.54 4.55 -6.18
N LEU A 79 -13.57 5.16 -6.74
CA LEU A 79 -13.66 5.37 -8.18
C LEU A 79 -12.51 6.25 -8.69
N PHE A 80 -12.14 7.27 -7.91
CA PHE A 80 -11.07 8.19 -8.24
C PHE A 80 -9.71 7.50 -8.27
N ILE A 81 -9.36 6.70 -7.26
CA ILE A 81 -8.09 5.95 -7.26
C ILE A 81 -8.08 4.89 -8.37
N MET A 82 -9.21 4.26 -8.67
CA MET A 82 -9.34 3.31 -9.78
C MET A 82 -9.15 4.00 -11.13
N ALA A 83 -9.68 5.21 -11.30
CA ALA A 83 -9.41 6.02 -12.48
C ALA A 83 -7.93 6.39 -12.59
N LEU A 84 -7.28 6.80 -11.48
CA LEU A 84 -5.84 7.06 -11.47
C LEU A 84 -5.03 5.83 -11.87
N ASP A 85 -5.35 4.65 -11.35
CA ASP A 85 -4.68 3.40 -11.71
C ASP A 85 -4.85 3.06 -13.20
N PHE A 86 -6.04 3.32 -13.76
CA PHE A 86 -6.28 3.15 -15.20
C PHE A 86 -5.50 4.15 -16.06
N PHE A 87 -5.39 5.41 -15.61
CA PHE A 87 -4.64 6.46 -16.30
C PHE A 87 -3.13 6.28 -16.21
N ILE A 88 -2.63 5.48 -15.27
CA ILE A 88 -1.23 5.10 -15.18
C ILE A 88 -1.05 3.80 -15.96
N PRO A 89 -0.67 3.83 -17.26
CA PRO A 89 -0.39 2.62 -18.02
C PRO A 89 0.83 1.91 -17.43
N HIS A 90 0.58 1.00 -16.50
CA HIS A 90 1.60 0.12 -15.95
C HIS A 90 1.93 -0.96 -16.98
N ASN A 91 2.92 -0.68 -17.82
CA ASN A 91 3.56 -1.70 -18.63
C ASN A 91 4.16 -2.76 -17.68
N TYR A 92 3.55 -3.95 -17.64
CA TYR A 92 4.03 -5.11 -16.88
C TYR A 92 5.34 -5.65 -17.50
N ILE A 93 6.45 -4.97 -17.25
CA ILE A 93 7.79 -5.41 -17.68
C ILE A 93 8.25 -6.64 -16.84
N ALA A 94 7.61 -6.91 -15.70
CA ALA A 94 7.99 -7.97 -14.77
C ALA A 94 7.65 -9.41 -15.23
N GLU A 95 6.82 -9.61 -16.27
CA GLU A 95 6.39 -10.97 -16.68
C GLU A 95 7.29 -11.59 -17.77
N LYS A 96 7.98 -10.78 -18.60
CA LYS A 96 8.75 -11.30 -19.75
C LYS A 96 10.14 -11.87 -19.45
N THR A 97 10.56 -11.96 -18.18
CA THR A 97 11.88 -12.53 -17.83
C THR A 97 11.83 -13.96 -17.28
N LYS A 98 10.66 -14.50 -16.89
CA LYS A 98 10.59 -15.86 -16.32
C LYS A 98 10.24 -16.97 -17.33
N VAL A 99 9.68 -16.65 -18.49
CA VAL A 99 9.34 -17.65 -19.51
C VAL A 99 10.53 -17.96 -20.43
N LYS A 100 11.39 -16.97 -20.73
CA LYS A 100 12.51 -17.14 -21.69
C LYS A 100 13.68 -18.00 -21.17
N GLY A 101 13.86 -18.11 -19.86
CA GLY A 101 14.94 -18.90 -19.25
C GLY A 101 14.67 -20.40 -19.12
N ARG A 102 13.43 -20.86 -19.25
CA ARG A 102 13.08 -22.28 -19.08
C ARG A 102 13.17 -23.09 -20.38
N ASN A 103 13.00 -22.43 -21.53
CA ASN A 103 12.90 -23.13 -22.82
C ASN A 103 14.26 -23.42 -23.48
N LYS A 104 15.33 -22.69 -23.12
CA LYS A 104 16.67 -22.99 -23.67
C LYS A 104 17.32 -24.27 -23.11
N LYS A 105 16.78 -24.84 -22.02
CA LYS A 105 17.32 -26.03 -21.36
C LYS A 105 16.67 -27.34 -21.80
N LEU A 106 15.71 -27.29 -22.73
CA LEU A 106 14.96 -28.46 -23.22
C LEU A 106 15.19 -28.72 -24.72
N MET A 107 16.06 -27.95 -25.38
CA MET A 107 16.39 -28.07 -26.82
C MET A 107 17.90 -28.19 -27.08
N SER A 108 18.70 -28.56 -26.07
CA SER A 108 20.12 -28.92 -26.23
C SER A 108 20.39 -30.30 -25.66
#